data_AF-A0A945IC89-F1
#
_entry.id   AF-A0A945IC89-F1
#
_cell.length_a   1.000
_cell.length_b   1.000
_cell.length_c   1.000
_cell.angle_alpha   90.00
_cell.angle_beta   90.00
_cell.angle_gamma   90.00
#
_symmetry.space_group_name_H-M   'P 1'
#
loop_
_entity.id
_entity.type
_entity.pdbx_description
1 polymer ?
#
loop_
_entity_poly.entity_id
_entity_poly.type
_entity_poly.pdbx_seq_one_letter_code
_entity_poly.pdbx_strand_id
1 'polypeptide(L)'
;MILTIVLNTPFSPPQWALLERELLNAQTLACERIFDKYFDERGYLLCIPRWGGNDGSDDAIENLAGWPVLHALGAPDSILKMYKLGWEGHLLQYTEAKTVDVELARDGMLYKEFPVSLDWFHHGESMSVFNLQGLSDPEDSSFLTRVRRYAGLYMDEDQQAKNYDPEHKIIRSLFNGSRGPLLRKATALDWAGDPFEAEGRFDAAHGERNFDEMLAHFEEYTDIVGDHPINLAATTMAVNAYMATGDQKYKKWLLEYADAWAQRAKDNNDILPSNIGLDGTIGGECDGKWYGGCYGWGFTVVVPQTGELSNRNALYRGVAGFGNALLITGDRSYIDVWRKMLESVNGNSKNENGKTLYPHMFGDDGWYGFDELPYSWGALDIFYWSMDAADRKYVPSSEWLKFLDGNSAEFPVSAMEDEFSSIRQKMKGVEEDTSSPDTRLSDNTLQFNTANQTCLTQLMMGGLTPRFGEPLHARVRYFDPTKRRAGIPEDVAALVVGMSDTTTTLSLANISPVKSRKMIIQAGAYAEHQIISVEVDGEIIAINGTFLTLELRPSTVSTIVMRLERYINQPTFSHPWDRS
;
A
#
# COMPACT_ATOMS: atom_id res chain seq x y z
N MET A 1 -31.21 -1.60 -19.50
CA MET A 1 -30.34 -1.08 -20.59
C MET A 1 -29.47 -0.03 -19.93
N ILE A 2 -28.16 -0.26 -19.82
CA ILE A 2 -27.25 0.69 -19.16
C ILE A 2 -27.15 1.93 -20.06
N LEU A 3 -27.46 3.10 -19.51
CA LEU A 3 -27.36 4.38 -20.21
C LEU A 3 -25.91 4.61 -20.65
N THR A 4 -25.68 4.85 -21.94
CA THR A 4 -24.38 5.28 -22.46
C THR A 4 -24.43 6.76 -22.76
N ILE A 5 -23.56 7.54 -22.11
CA ILE A 5 -23.44 8.98 -22.35
C ILE A 5 -22.42 9.20 -23.45
N VAL A 6 -22.78 9.99 -24.46
CA VAL A 6 -21.90 10.29 -25.59
C VAL A 6 -21.23 11.63 -25.35
N LEU A 7 -19.90 11.63 -25.33
CA LEU A 7 -19.07 12.83 -25.29
C LEU A 7 -18.62 13.12 -26.73
N ASN A 8 -18.90 14.31 -27.24
CA ASN A 8 -18.70 14.64 -28.65
C ASN A 8 -18.15 16.04 -28.92
N THR A 9 -17.59 16.71 -27.90
CA THR A 9 -16.99 18.05 -28.03
C THR A 9 -15.61 17.94 -28.70
N PRO A 10 -15.46 18.30 -29.98
CA PRO A 10 -14.21 18.12 -30.69
C PRO A 10 -13.18 19.16 -30.25
N PHE A 11 -11.97 18.70 -29.93
CA PHE A 11 -10.87 19.56 -29.52
C PHE A 11 -9.52 18.92 -29.85
N SER A 12 -8.46 19.73 -29.89
CA SER A 12 -7.10 19.21 -29.99
C SER A 12 -6.74 18.45 -28.70
N PRO A 13 -6.08 17.28 -28.78
CA PRO A 13 -5.63 16.58 -27.58
C PRO A 13 -4.78 17.50 -26.69
N PRO A 14 -5.13 17.65 -25.39
CA PRO A 14 -4.33 18.45 -24.49
C PRO A 14 -2.99 17.77 -24.19
N GLN A 15 -1.97 18.54 -23.85
CA GLN A 15 -0.61 18.03 -23.60
C GLN A 15 -0.61 16.91 -22.54
N TRP A 16 -1.32 17.10 -21.42
CA TRP A 16 -1.40 16.10 -20.35
C TRP A 16 -1.95 14.76 -20.86
N ALA A 17 -2.93 14.75 -21.79
CA ALA A 17 -3.52 13.52 -22.29
C ALA A 17 -2.54 12.72 -23.16
N LEU A 18 -1.71 13.41 -23.94
CA LEU A 18 -0.65 12.79 -24.73
C LEU A 18 0.44 12.23 -23.81
N LEU A 19 0.87 13.02 -22.81
CA LEU A 19 1.87 12.60 -21.82
C LEU A 19 1.40 11.40 -21.01
N GLU A 20 0.15 11.37 -20.55
CA GLU A 20 -0.42 10.25 -19.78
C GLU A 20 -0.36 8.94 -20.56
N ARG A 21 -0.78 8.97 -21.84
CA ARG A 21 -0.73 7.80 -22.71
C ARG A 21 0.69 7.34 -22.97
N GLU A 22 1.60 8.28 -23.21
CA GLU A 22 2.99 7.95 -23.47
C GLU A 22 3.70 7.46 -22.20
N LEU A 23 3.32 7.96 -21.02
CA LEU A 23 3.90 7.54 -19.75
C LEU A 23 3.54 6.09 -19.44
N LEU A 24 2.27 5.70 -19.65
CA LEU A 24 1.86 4.29 -19.57
C LEU A 24 2.69 3.40 -20.50
N ASN A 25 2.98 3.85 -21.72
CA ASN A 25 3.80 3.11 -22.67
C ASN A 25 5.26 3.01 -22.20
N ALA A 26 5.86 4.12 -21.78
CA ALA A 26 7.25 4.16 -21.33
C ALA A 26 7.47 3.34 -20.06
N GLN A 27 6.55 3.39 -19.09
CA GLN A 27 6.58 2.53 -17.91
C GLN A 27 6.46 1.06 -18.32
N THR A 28 5.60 0.73 -19.29
CA THR A 28 5.46 -0.66 -19.79
C THR A 28 6.78 -1.18 -20.36
N LEU A 29 7.40 -0.43 -21.26
CA LEU A 29 8.68 -0.81 -21.89
C LEU A 29 9.81 -0.96 -20.87
N ALA A 30 9.86 -0.06 -19.87
CA ALA A 30 10.84 -0.13 -18.80
C ALA A 30 10.61 -1.36 -17.90
N CYS A 31 9.35 -1.66 -17.53
CA CYS A 31 9.01 -2.86 -16.76
C CYS A 31 9.39 -4.14 -17.52
N GLU A 32 9.11 -4.22 -18.82
CA GLU A 32 9.52 -5.36 -19.67
C GLU A 32 11.06 -5.53 -19.64
N ARG A 33 11.81 -4.44 -19.78
CA ARG A 33 13.28 -4.47 -19.75
C ARG A 33 13.84 -4.90 -18.39
N ILE A 34 13.25 -4.43 -17.30
CA ILE A 34 13.62 -4.83 -15.93
C ILE A 34 13.34 -6.32 -15.75
N PHE A 35 12.15 -6.79 -16.12
CA PHE A 35 11.77 -8.18 -15.98
C PHE A 35 12.74 -9.10 -16.73
N ASP A 36 13.00 -8.80 -18.00
CA ASP A 36 13.91 -9.57 -18.85
C ASP A 36 15.35 -9.64 -18.31
N LYS A 37 15.80 -8.62 -17.58
CA LYS A 37 17.16 -8.58 -17.01
C LYS A 37 17.26 -9.31 -15.68
N TYR A 38 16.26 -9.15 -14.82
CA TYR A 38 16.35 -9.54 -13.42
C TYR A 38 15.52 -10.77 -13.04
N PHE A 39 14.68 -11.27 -13.93
CA PHE A 39 13.87 -12.46 -13.68
C PHE A 39 14.19 -13.56 -14.70
N ASP A 40 14.19 -14.81 -14.26
CA ASP A 40 14.32 -15.96 -15.15
C ASP A 40 12.98 -16.45 -15.72
N GLU A 41 13.03 -17.49 -16.56
CA GLU A 41 11.84 -18.07 -17.20
C GLU A 41 10.82 -18.69 -16.21
N ARG A 42 11.22 -18.94 -14.97
CA ARG A 42 10.36 -19.44 -13.88
C ARG A 42 9.75 -18.29 -13.07
N GLY A 43 10.18 -17.05 -13.32
CA GLY A 43 9.81 -15.87 -12.55
C GLY A 43 10.64 -15.70 -11.27
N TYR A 44 11.79 -16.38 -11.15
CA TYR A 44 12.66 -16.19 -9.99
C TYR A 44 13.39 -14.86 -10.15
N LEU A 45 13.47 -14.09 -9.07
CA LEU A 45 14.40 -12.96 -9.03
C LEU A 45 15.83 -13.51 -9.05
N LEU A 46 16.65 -12.96 -9.95
CA LEU A 46 18.04 -13.32 -10.12
C LEU A 46 18.90 -12.65 -9.03
N CYS A 47 18.77 -13.09 -7.79
CA CYS A 47 19.57 -12.69 -6.64
C CYS A 47 19.98 -13.92 -5.82
N ILE A 48 20.70 -13.71 -4.73
CA ILE A 48 20.83 -14.73 -3.67
C ILE A 48 19.57 -14.65 -2.80
N PRO A 49 18.75 -15.71 -2.71
CA PRO A 49 17.62 -15.73 -1.79
C PRO A 49 18.11 -15.72 -0.35
N ARG A 50 17.65 -14.76 0.44
CA ARG A 50 17.98 -14.61 1.86
C ARG A 50 16.72 -14.54 2.73
N TRP A 51 16.94 -14.75 4.02
CA TRP A 51 15.94 -14.56 5.06
C TRP A 51 16.33 -13.34 5.89
N GLY A 52 15.34 -12.59 6.34
CA GLY A 52 15.52 -11.54 7.33
C GLY A 52 14.80 -10.26 6.97
N GLY A 53 14.89 -9.26 7.84
CA GLY A 53 14.41 -7.89 7.59
C GLY A 53 15.49 -6.96 7.01
N ASN A 54 16.72 -7.45 6.82
CA ASN A 54 17.79 -6.70 6.12
C ASN A 54 17.85 -7.00 4.62
N ASP A 55 17.49 -8.22 4.24
CA ASP A 55 17.34 -8.69 2.86
C ASP A 55 16.54 -9.99 2.91
N GLY A 56 15.38 -10.00 2.25
CA GLY A 56 14.36 -11.01 2.51
C GLY A 56 13.56 -11.49 1.32
N SER A 57 12.43 -12.11 1.64
CA SER A 57 11.45 -12.56 0.65
C SER A 57 10.57 -11.42 0.16
N ASP A 58 10.31 -10.48 1.05
CA ASP A 58 9.55 -9.26 0.85
C ASP A 58 10.21 -8.31 -0.16
N ASP A 59 11.48 -7.97 0.03
CA ASP A 59 12.27 -7.16 -0.91
C ASP A 59 12.25 -7.76 -2.32
N ALA A 60 12.41 -9.08 -2.42
CA ALA A 60 12.47 -9.75 -3.71
C ALA A 60 11.21 -9.53 -4.55
N ILE A 61 10.03 -9.66 -3.95
CA ILE A 61 8.77 -9.48 -4.68
C ILE A 61 8.38 -8.01 -4.83
N GLU A 62 8.85 -7.13 -3.94
CA GLU A 62 8.64 -5.68 -4.03
C GLU A 62 9.24 -5.07 -5.32
N ASN A 63 10.15 -5.79 -5.99
CA ASN A 63 10.60 -5.44 -7.34
C ASN A 63 9.44 -5.33 -8.37
N LEU A 64 8.28 -5.90 -8.05
CA LEU A 64 7.04 -5.82 -8.83
C LEU A 64 5.95 -4.95 -8.15
N ALA A 65 6.29 -4.19 -7.11
CA ALA A 65 5.38 -3.25 -6.46
C ALA A 65 4.85 -2.22 -7.46
N GLY A 66 3.55 -1.93 -7.39
CA GLY A 66 2.85 -1.02 -8.30
C GLY A 66 2.41 -1.64 -9.64
N TRP A 67 2.91 -2.82 -10.03
CA TRP A 67 2.58 -3.43 -11.34
C TRP A 67 1.09 -3.79 -11.49
N PRO A 68 0.40 -4.34 -10.46
CA PRO A 68 -1.04 -4.57 -10.53
C PRO A 68 -1.84 -3.27 -10.71
N VAL A 69 -1.39 -2.16 -10.11
CA VAL A 69 -2.02 -0.84 -10.26
C VAL A 69 -1.75 -0.26 -11.64
N LEU A 70 -0.53 -0.38 -12.16
CA LEU A 70 -0.15 0.05 -13.51
C LEU A 70 -1.03 -0.64 -14.57
N HIS A 71 -1.26 -1.95 -14.43
CA HIS A 71 -2.21 -2.67 -15.28
C HIS A 71 -3.65 -2.17 -15.09
N ALA A 72 -4.11 -2.00 -13.84
CA ALA A 72 -5.45 -1.49 -13.53
C ALA A 72 -5.69 -0.04 -13.96
N LEU A 73 -4.63 0.75 -14.19
CA LEU A 73 -4.68 2.10 -14.76
C LEU A 73 -4.86 2.07 -16.27
N GLY A 74 -4.27 1.08 -16.97
CA GLY A 74 -4.39 0.99 -18.42
C GLY A 74 -3.22 0.36 -19.16
N ALA A 75 -2.15 -0.05 -18.46
CA ALA A 75 -1.04 -0.74 -19.11
C ALA A 75 -1.46 -2.11 -19.69
N PRO A 76 -0.76 -2.64 -20.71
CA PRO A 76 -1.15 -3.85 -21.40
C PRO A 76 -1.15 -5.10 -20.51
N ASP A 77 -1.89 -6.14 -20.93
CA ASP A 77 -1.97 -7.43 -20.23
C ASP A 77 -0.60 -8.14 -20.08
N SER A 78 0.44 -7.71 -20.82
CA SER A 78 1.82 -8.18 -20.61
C SER A 78 2.33 -7.89 -19.20
N ILE A 79 1.97 -6.73 -18.63
CA ILE A 79 2.30 -6.38 -17.24
C ILE A 79 1.68 -7.37 -16.26
N LEU A 80 0.38 -7.66 -16.41
CA LEU A 80 -0.32 -8.62 -15.56
C LEU A 80 0.31 -10.02 -15.69
N LYS A 81 0.66 -10.44 -16.91
CA LYS A 81 1.31 -11.73 -17.15
C LYS A 81 2.67 -11.85 -16.47
N MET A 82 3.54 -10.85 -16.62
CA MET A 82 4.86 -10.83 -15.98
C MET A 82 4.75 -10.77 -14.46
N TYR A 83 3.85 -9.94 -13.94
CA TYR A 83 3.55 -9.90 -12.51
C TYR A 83 3.16 -11.30 -12.00
N LYS A 84 2.19 -11.97 -12.63
CA LYS A 84 1.75 -13.31 -12.19
C LYS A 84 2.89 -14.33 -12.28
N LEU A 85 3.71 -14.28 -13.33
CA LEU A 85 4.90 -15.14 -13.43
C LEU A 85 5.88 -14.89 -12.29
N GLY A 86 6.22 -13.63 -12.01
CA GLY A 86 7.10 -13.27 -10.90
C GLY A 86 6.54 -13.62 -9.53
N TRP A 87 5.22 -13.50 -9.33
CA TRP A 87 4.55 -13.91 -8.10
C TRP A 87 4.63 -15.42 -7.87
N GLU A 88 4.29 -16.23 -8.86
CA GLU A 88 4.41 -17.70 -8.75
C GLU A 88 5.88 -18.13 -8.58
N GLY A 89 6.80 -17.47 -9.30
CA GLY A 89 8.25 -17.69 -9.17
C GLY A 89 8.76 -17.38 -7.77
N HIS A 90 8.39 -16.23 -7.21
CA HIS A 90 8.72 -15.83 -5.83
C HIS A 90 8.20 -16.84 -4.81
N LEU A 91 6.94 -17.26 -4.93
CA LEU A 91 6.35 -18.25 -4.03
C LEU A 91 7.14 -19.56 -4.04
N LEU A 92 7.55 -20.05 -5.22
CA LEU A 92 8.33 -21.26 -5.34
C LEU A 92 9.77 -21.05 -4.84
N GLN A 93 10.45 -20.00 -5.30
CA GLN A 93 11.83 -19.66 -4.95
C GLN A 93 12.04 -19.60 -3.45
N TYR A 94 11.16 -18.93 -2.71
CA TYR A 94 11.29 -18.78 -1.26
C TYR A 94 10.65 -19.94 -0.47
N THR A 95 9.85 -20.80 -1.11
CA THR A 95 9.54 -22.11 -0.53
C THR A 95 10.76 -23.04 -0.58
N GLU A 96 11.54 -22.98 -1.65
CA GLU A 96 12.76 -23.76 -1.85
C GLU A 96 13.94 -23.24 -1.02
N ALA A 97 14.06 -21.91 -0.87
CA ALA A 97 15.10 -21.27 -0.09
C ALA A 97 14.95 -21.57 1.41
N LYS A 98 16.06 -21.91 2.05
CA LYS A 98 16.13 -22.40 3.44
C LYS A 98 17.30 -21.79 4.15
N THR A 99 17.10 -21.55 5.44
CA THR A 99 18.19 -21.23 6.36
C THR A 99 18.81 -22.49 6.95
N VAL A 100 20.01 -22.35 7.49
CA VAL A 100 20.78 -23.33 8.26
C VAL A 100 20.81 -22.91 9.72
N ASP A 101 21.16 -21.65 10.00
CA ASP A 101 21.39 -21.17 11.36
C ASP A 101 20.10 -20.63 11.98
N VAL A 102 19.31 -19.85 11.23
CA VAL A 102 17.99 -19.39 11.70
C VAL A 102 17.00 -20.55 11.70
N GLU A 103 16.43 -20.89 12.85
CA GLU A 103 15.50 -22.01 12.97
C GLU A 103 14.18 -21.79 12.21
N LEU A 104 13.69 -20.54 12.18
CA LEU A 104 12.36 -20.18 11.68
C LEU A 104 12.11 -20.61 10.21
N ALA A 105 13.15 -20.57 9.38
CA ALA A 105 13.08 -20.80 7.93
C ALA A 105 13.85 -22.04 7.43
N ARG A 106 14.23 -22.98 8.31
CA ARG A 106 14.97 -24.21 7.92
C ARG A 106 14.20 -25.13 6.97
N ASP A 107 12.87 -25.07 7.04
CA ASP A 107 11.96 -25.89 6.24
C ASP A 107 11.38 -25.12 5.04
N GLY A 108 11.94 -23.96 4.70
CA GLY A 108 11.45 -23.04 3.68
C GLY A 108 11.13 -21.68 4.29
N MET A 109 11.50 -20.59 3.61
CA MET A 109 11.19 -19.22 4.04
C MET A 109 9.71 -18.89 3.84
N LEU A 110 9.06 -19.51 2.86
CA LEU A 110 7.61 -19.54 2.70
C LEU A 110 7.05 -20.93 3.02
N TYR A 111 5.89 -20.94 3.66
CA TYR A 111 5.10 -22.14 3.89
C TYR A 111 3.63 -21.80 3.70
N LYS A 112 2.85 -22.72 3.09
CA LYS A 112 1.47 -22.42 2.66
C LYS A 112 1.36 -21.17 1.77
N GLU A 113 2.43 -20.88 1.01
CA GLU A 113 2.57 -19.71 0.14
C GLU A 113 2.58 -18.36 0.91
N PHE A 114 2.96 -18.34 2.18
CA PHE A 114 3.05 -17.12 3.00
C PHE A 114 4.30 -17.18 3.90
N PRO A 115 4.93 -16.04 4.24
CA PRO A 115 6.11 -16.01 5.11
C PRO A 115 5.92 -16.82 6.39
N VAL A 116 6.93 -17.60 6.78
CA VAL A 116 6.83 -18.49 7.96
C VAL A 116 6.69 -17.72 9.27
N SER A 117 7.38 -16.59 9.38
CA SER A 117 7.44 -15.66 10.52
C SER A 117 7.96 -14.30 9.99
N LEU A 118 8.37 -13.38 10.87
CA LEU A 118 8.66 -11.95 10.63
C LEU A 118 7.41 -11.06 10.86
N ASP A 119 7.48 -9.78 10.52
CA ASP A 119 6.51 -8.77 10.97
C ASP A 119 5.68 -8.15 9.83
N TRP A 120 4.67 -7.34 10.20
CA TRP A 120 3.83 -6.63 9.23
C TRP A 120 4.44 -5.36 8.62
N PHE A 121 5.65 -4.98 9.02
CA PHE A 121 6.45 -4.03 8.24
C PHE A 121 6.82 -4.71 6.91
N HIS A 122 7.50 -5.84 7.00
CA HIS A 122 8.01 -6.61 5.86
C HIS A 122 6.90 -7.41 5.14
N HIS A 123 5.95 -8.02 5.87
CA HIS A 123 4.79 -8.64 5.21
C HIS A 123 3.98 -7.61 4.43
N GLY A 124 3.88 -6.37 4.93
CA GLY A 124 3.20 -5.29 4.24
C GLY A 124 3.86 -4.93 2.90
N GLU A 125 5.19 -4.93 2.84
CA GLU A 125 5.97 -4.68 1.61
C GLU A 125 5.72 -5.78 0.57
N SER A 126 5.83 -7.05 0.96
CA SER A 126 5.49 -8.19 0.10
C SER A 126 4.03 -8.13 -0.39
N MET A 127 3.10 -7.87 0.52
CA MET A 127 1.67 -7.88 0.23
C MET A 127 1.21 -6.66 -0.58
N SER A 128 2.02 -5.60 -0.72
CA SER A 128 1.77 -4.46 -1.61
C SER A 128 1.55 -4.89 -3.07
N VAL A 129 2.13 -6.03 -3.44
CA VAL A 129 2.01 -6.64 -4.75
C VAL A 129 0.73 -7.48 -4.83
N PHE A 130 0.60 -8.51 -3.98
CA PHE A 130 -0.50 -9.47 -4.06
C PHE A 130 -1.89 -8.86 -3.80
N ASN A 131 -1.99 -7.94 -2.84
CA ASN A 131 -3.29 -7.44 -2.41
C ASN A 131 -4.04 -6.65 -3.48
N LEU A 132 -3.33 -6.21 -4.52
CA LEU A 132 -3.88 -5.39 -5.59
C LEU A 132 -4.20 -6.21 -6.85
N GLN A 133 -3.92 -7.52 -6.89
CA GLN A 133 -4.23 -8.38 -8.05
C GLN A 133 -5.72 -8.36 -8.40
N GLY A 134 -6.60 -8.37 -7.39
CA GLY A 134 -8.05 -8.38 -7.59
C GLY A 134 -8.59 -7.13 -8.31
N LEU A 135 -7.82 -6.05 -8.44
CA LEU A 135 -8.18 -4.93 -9.30
C LEU A 135 -8.23 -5.34 -10.79
N SER A 136 -7.44 -6.34 -11.17
CA SER A 136 -7.20 -6.70 -12.56
C SER A 136 -7.76 -8.06 -12.93
N ASP A 137 -7.58 -9.05 -12.06
CA ASP A 137 -7.91 -10.46 -12.32
C ASP A 137 -8.55 -11.12 -11.08
N PRO A 138 -9.76 -10.69 -10.69
CA PRO A 138 -10.39 -11.13 -9.45
C PRO A 138 -10.92 -12.56 -9.47
N GLU A 139 -11.11 -13.13 -10.66
CA GLU A 139 -11.65 -14.49 -10.86
C GLU A 139 -10.53 -15.55 -10.91
N ASP A 140 -9.26 -15.15 -10.77
CA ASP A 140 -8.14 -16.08 -10.78
C ASP A 140 -8.25 -17.08 -9.62
N SER A 141 -8.25 -18.36 -9.96
CA SER A 141 -8.48 -19.42 -8.96
C SER A 141 -7.39 -19.50 -7.89
N SER A 142 -6.14 -19.19 -8.25
CA SER A 142 -5.02 -19.22 -7.31
C SER A 142 -5.11 -18.04 -6.34
N PHE A 143 -5.42 -16.84 -6.84
CA PHE A 143 -5.74 -15.66 -6.04
C PHE A 143 -6.89 -15.93 -5.07
N LEU A 144 -8.02 -16.44 -5.56
CA LEU A 144 -9.19 -16.78 -4.74
C LEU A 144 -8.87 -17.82 -3.66
N THR A 145 -7.96 -18.76 -3.94
CA THR A 145 -7.49 -19.74 -2.94
C THR A 145 -6.63 -19.05 -1.88
N ARG A 146 -5.69 -18.20 -2.30
CA ARG A 146 -4.74 -17.51 -1.41
C ARG A 146 -5.41 -16.48 -0.51
N VAL A 147 -6.32 -15.64 -1.03
CA VAL A 147 -7.02 -14.65 -0.18
C VAL A 147 -7.76 -15.33 0.98
N ARG A 148 -8.41 -16.47 0.74
CA ARG A 148 -9.07 -17.25 1.80
C ARG A 148 -8.06 -17.83 2.79
N ARG A 149 -6.97 -18.40 2.27
CA ARG A 149 -5.93 -19.02 3.10
C ARG A 149 -5.23 -17.99 3.99
N TYR A 150 -4.75 -16.89 3.41
CA TYR A 150 -4.01 -15.85 4.13
C TYR A 150 -4.88 -15.20 5.20
N ALA A 151 -6.15 -14.90 4.92
CA ALA A 151 -7.08 -14.44 5.94
C ALA A 151 -7.26 -15.49 7.07
N GLY A 152 -7.39 -16.77 6.71
CA GLY A 152 -7.51 -17.87 7.68
C GLY A 152 -6.32 -18.02 8.65
N LEU A 153 -5.11 -17.59 8.25
CA LEU A 153 -3.93 -17.56 9.12
C LEU A 153 -4.08 -16.59 10.30
N TYR A 154 -4.94 -15.58 10.18
CA TYR A 154 -5.17 -14.55 11.19
C TYR A 154 -6.54 -14.62 11.84
N MET A 155 -7.41 -15.53 11.41
CA MET A 155 -8.79 -15.66 11.90
C MET A 155 -8.99 -16.86 12.85
N ASP A 156 -7.90 -17.42 13.37
CA ASP A 156 -7.88 -18.67 14.16
C ASP A 156 -8.50 -19.89 13.42
N GLU A 157 -8.52 -19.85 12.08
CA GLU A 157 -9.04 -20.97 11.26
C GLU A 157 -7.96 -22.02 10.97
N ASP A 158 -6.69 -21.62 10.98
CA ASP A 158 -5.55 -22.53 10.81
C ASP A 158 -5.18 -23.20 12.13
N GLN A 159 -5.02 -24.54 12.11
CA GLN A 159 -4.68 -25.30 13.32
C GLN A 159 -3.21 -25.14 13.74
N GLN A 160 -2.32 -24.80 12.80
CA GLN A 160 -0.89 -24.65 13.03
C GLN A 160 -0.53 -23.17 13.28
N ALA A 161 -1.04 -22.27 12.45
CA ALA A 161 -0.76 -20.85 12.54
C ALA A 161 -1.66 -20.17 13.59
N LYS A 162 -1.34 -20.36 14.86
CA LYS A 162 -2.08 -19.77 16.00
C LYS A 162 -1.73 -18.31 16.25
N ASN A 163 -1.81 -17.49 15.19
CA ASN A 163 -1.45 -16.07 15.22
C ASN A 163 -2.43 -15.23 16.04
N TYR A 164 -3.73 -15.52 15.94
CA TYR A 164 -4.79 -14.73 16.56
C TYR A 164 -5.35 -15.41 17.81
N ASP A 165 -5.59 -14.61 18.84
CA ASP A 165 -6.33 -14.98 20.04
C ASP A 165 -7.71 -14.30 20.01
N PRO A 166 -8.81 -15.06 19.87
CA PRO A 166 -10.16 -14.51 19.84
C PRO A 166 -10.68 -14.03 21.21
N GLU A 167 -10.08 -14.44 22.33
CA GLU A 167 -10.50 -14.00 23.66
C GLU A 167 -10.08 -12.54 23.91
N HIS A 168 -8.80 -12.27 23.72
CA HIS A 168 -8.22 -10.92 23.91
C HIS A 168 -8.22 -10.07 22.64
N LYS A 169 -8.57 -10.65 21.48
CA LYS A 169 -8.61 -10.00 20.16
C LYS A 169 -7.26 -9.40 19.79
N ILE A 170 -6.23 -10.24 19.85
CA ILE A 170 -4.84 -9.86 19.59
C ILE A 170 -4.20 -10.76 18.54
N ILE A 171 -3.33 -10.19 17.72
CA ILE A 171 -2.28 -10.96 17.06
C ILE A 171 -1.13 -11.12 18.06
N ARG A 172 -0.79 -12.37 18.39
CA ARG A 172 -0.05 -12.73 19.62
C ARG A 172 1.44 -12.39 19.60
N SER A 173 1.97 -11.93 18.47
CA SER A 173 3.36 -11.49 18.34
C SER A 173 3.51 -10.55 17.13
N LEU A 174 4.45 -9.62 17.21
CA LEU A 174 5.00 -8.92 16.06
C LEU A 174 5.51 -9.91 15.01
N PHE A 175 6.24 -10.95 15.44
CA PHE A 175 6.70 -12.03 14.58
C PHE A 175 5.61 -13.09 14.43
N ASN A 176 4.92 -13.08 13.29
CA ASN A 176 3.81 -13.96 12.99
C ASN A 176 3.86 -14.39 11.51
N GLY A 177 3.09 -15.42 11.16
CA GLY A 177 3.09 -15.93 9.78
C GLY A 177 2.44 -17.30 9.64
N SER A 178 2.77 -18.00 8.55
CA SER A 178 2.18 -19.29 8.22
C SER A 178 2.56 -20.43 9.17
N ARG A 179 3.57 -20.22 10.02
CA ARG A 179 3.96 -21.15 11.11
C ARG A 179 3.55 -20.69 12.50
N GLY A 180 2.82 -19.59 12.61
CA GLY A 180 2.33 -19.06 13.88
C GLY A 180 3.25 -18.00 14.50
N PRO A 181 2.90 -17.52 15.71
CA PRO A 181 3.61 -16.43 16.37
C PRO A 181 4.88 -16.94 17.08
N LEU A 182 5.92 -16.10 17.10
CA LEU A 182 7.13 -16.33 17.88
C LEU A 182 6.95 -15.78 19.31
N LEU A 183 6.72 -16.67 20.27
CA LEU A 183 6.39 -16.31 21.66
C LEU A 183 7.62 -16.27 22.58
N ARG A 184 8.69 -15.66 22.08
CA ARG A 184 9.92 -15.34 22.82
C ARG A 184 10.49 -14.04 22.28
N LYS A 185 11.42 -13.44 23.01
CA LYS A 185 12.24 -12.36 22.45
C LYS A 185 12.94 -12.83 21.17
N ALA A 186 12.94 -11.97 20.15
CA ALA A 186 13.71 -12.19 18.94
C ALA A 186 15.20 -12.00 19.24
N THR A 187 16.03 -12.72 18.51
CA THR A 187 17.48 -12.51 18.48
C THR A 187 17.83 -11.70 17.23
N ALA A 188 18.98 -11.01 17.24
CA ALA A 188 19.48 -10.34 16.04
C ALA A 188 19.58 -11.30 14.82
N LEU A 189 19.89 -12.57 15.05
CA LEU A 189 19.98 -13.57 13.99
C LEU A 189 18.60 -13.92 13.39
N ASP A 190 17.52 -13.92 14.20
CA ASP A 190 16.16 -14.13 13.68
C ASP A 190 15.78 -13.06 12.65
N TRP A 191 16.33 -11.85 12.80
CA TRP A 191 16.14 -10.71 11.88
C TRP A 191 17.16 -10.65 10.74
N ALA A 192 18.45 -10.88 10.98
CA ALA A 192 19.50 -10.70 9.98
C ALA A 192 19.63 -11.87 8.99
N GLY A 193 19.15 -13.05 9.36
CA GLY A 193 19.34 -14.27 8.59
C GLY A 193 20.68 -14.95 8.81
N ASP A 194 20.93 -15.98 8.01
CA ASP A 194 22.18 -16.75 8.08
C ASP A 194 23.39 -15.88 7.72
N PRO A 195 24.57 -16.13 8.34
CA PRO A 195 25.82 -15.47 7.99
C PRO A 195 26.19 -15.62 6.51
N PHE A 196 26.74 -14.56 5.93
CA PHE A 196 27.30 -14.57 4.57
C PHE A 196 28.45 -13.59 4.45
N GLU A 197 29.26 -13.76 3.39
CA GLU A 197 30.36 -12.84 3.08
C GLU A 197 29.82 -11.55 2.43
N ALA A 198 29.39 -10.62 3.28
CA ALA A 198 28.85 -9.32 2.84
C ALA A 198 29.94 -8.36 2.34
N GLU A 199 31.09 -8.34 3.02
CA GLU A 199 32.14 -7.32 2.83
C GLU A 199 32.71 -7.30 1.42
N GLY A 200 32.67 -6.14 0.77
CA GLY A 200 33.24 -5.93 -0.57
C GLY A 200 32.54 -6.68 -1.70
N ARG A 201 31.43 -7.38 -1.42
CA ARG A 201 30.69 -8.20 -2.39
C ARG A 201 29.28 -7.71 -2.67
N PHE A 202 28.63 -7.07 -1.69
CA PHE A 202 27.24 -6.60 -1.82
C PHE A 202 27.11 -5.14 -1.42
N ASP A 203 26.08 -4.49 -1.96
CA ASP A 203 25.62 -3.16 -1.53
C ASP A 203 24.45 -3.37 -0.57
N ALA A 204 24.66 -3.10 0.72
CA ALA A 204 23.63 -3.27 1.76
C ALA A 204 22.83 -1.97 1.92
N ALA A 205 21.50 -2.04 1.88
CA ALA A 205 20.64 -0.84 1.86
C ALA A 205 20.82 0.10 3.05
N HIS A 206 21.24 -0.38 4.23
CA HIS A 206 21.48 0.47 5.40
C HIS A 206 22.96 0.80 5.62
N GLY A 207 23.83 0.44 4.66
CA GLY A 207 25.25 0.78 4.67
C GLY A 207 26.12 -0.09 5.57
N GLU A 208 25.62 -1.24 6.04
CA GLU A 208 26.44 -2.25 6.74
C GLU A 208 27.63 -2.66 5.89
N ARG A 209 28.82 -2.68 6.50
CA ARG A 209 30.08 -3.05 5.83
C ARG A 209 30.36 -4.54 5.87
N ASN A 210 29.77 -5.25 6.83
CA ASN A 210 29.95 -6.67 7.07
C ASN A 210 28.74 -7.24 7.83
N PHE A 211 28.72 -8.57 8.00
CA PHE A 211 27.62 -9.26 8.67
C PHE A 211 27.52 -8.94 10.18
N ASP A 212 28.62 -8.60 10.85
CA ASP A 212 28.58 -8.23 12.27
C ASP A 212 27.81 -6.92 12.48
N GLU A 213 27.92 -5.96 11.55
CA GLU A 213 27.10 -4.74 11.57
C GLU A 213 25.62 -5.02 11.28
N MET A 214 25.31 -6.01 10.44
CA MET A 214 23.92 -6.45 10.23
C MET A 214 23.32 -7.07 11.49
N LEU A 215 24.11 -7.84 12.25
CA LEU A 215 23.67 -8.34 13.55
C LEU A 215 23.49 -7.20 14.56
N ALA A 216 24.45 -6.27 14.63
CA ALA A 216 24.38 -5.13 15.54
C ALA A 216 23.16 -4.24 15.25
N HIS A 217 22.74 -4.12 13.98
CA HIS A 217 21.55 -3.39 13.58
C HIS A 217 20.30 -3.87 14.34
N PHE A 218 20.19 -5.18 14.59
CA PHE A 218 19.04 -5.81 15.22
C PHE A 218 19.23 -6.18 16.70
N GLU A 219 20.33 -5.76 17.33
CA GLU A 219 20.61 -6.09 18.73
C GLU A 219 19.49 -5.63 19.68
N GLU A 220 18.83 -4.51 19.36
CA GLU A 220 17.77 -3.91 20.16
C GLU A 220 16.34 -4.34 19.72
N TYR A 221 16.19 -5.10 18.64
CA TYR A 221 14.90 -5.48 18.03
C TYR A 221 14.26 -6.72 18.69
N THR A 222 14.36 -6.83 20.01
CA THR A 222 14.10 -8.11 20.71
C THR A 222 12.66 -8.26 21.22
N ASP A 223 11.99 -7.15 21.54
CA ASP A 223 10.67 -7.15 22.20
C ASP A 223 9.53 -7.26 21.18
N ILE A 224 9.21 -8.50 20.81
CA ILE A 224 8.28 -8.87 19.74
C ILE A 224 7.03 -9.63 20.22
N VAL A 225 6.92 -9.95 21.50
CA VAL A 225 5.81 -10.74 22.06
C VAL A 225 4.62 -9.81 22.33
N GLY A 226 3.40 -10.30 22.11
CA GLY A 226 2.19 -9.51 22.22
C GLY A 226 1.81 -8.82 20.90
N ASP A 227 0.73 -8.04 20.94
CA ASP A 227 0.23 -7.34 19.77
C ASP A 227 0.86 -5.97 19.59
N HIS A 228 1.12 -5.58 18.35
CA HIS A 228 1.73 -4.31 17.99
C HIS A 228 0.87 -3.59 16.95
N PRO A 229 0.81 -2.24 16.95
CA PRO A 229 -0.02 -1.48 16.02
C PRO A 229 0.17 -1.84 14.56
N ILE A 230 1.39 -2.22 14.16
CA ILE A 230 1.68 -2.56 12.76
C ILE A 230 0.93 -3.83 12.29
N ASN A 231 0.54 -4.72 13.21
CA ASN A 231 -0.27 -5.90 12.91
C ASN A 231 -1.68 -5.54 12.39
N LEU A 232 -2.14 -4.29 12.57
CA LEU A 232 -3.38 -3.80 11.94
C LEU A 232 -3.37 -3.92 10.42
N ALA A 233 -2.19 -3.92 9.77
CA ALA A 233 -2.07 -4.17 8.33
C ALA A 233 -2.59 -5.57 7.91
N ALA A 234 -2.61 -6.55 8.82
CA ALA A 234 -3.17 -7.88 8.59
C ALA A 234 -4.65 -7.86 8.19
N THR A 235 -5.38 -6.81 8.59
CA THR A 235 -6.78 -6.63 8.22
C THR A 235 -6.99 -6.58 6.71
N THR A 236 -5.97 -6.21 5.91
CA THR A 236 -6.11 -6.19 4.45
C THR A 236 -6.36 -7.58 3.87
N MET A 237 -5.84 -8.65 4.49
CA MET A 237 -6.15 -10.03 4.07
C MET A 237 -7.65 -10.31 4.17
N ALA A 238 -8.28 -9.87 5.25
CA ALA A 238 -9.71 -10.01 5.46
C ALA A 238 -10.52 -9.11 4.51
N VAL A 239 -10.07 -7.88 4.21
CA VAL A 239 -10.70 -7.02 3.18
C VAL A 239 -10.72 -7.73 1.83
N ASN A 240 -9.58 -8.28 1.38
CA ASN A 240 -9.48 -8.97 0.11
C ASN A 240 -10.36 -10.22 0.05
N ALA A 241 -10.33 -11.03 1.10
CA ALA A 241 -11.19 -12.21 1.18
C ALA A 241 -12.69 -11.83 1.21
N TYR A 242 -13.05 -10.73 1.88
CA TYR A 242 -14.42 -10.20 1.86
C TYR A 242 -14.84 -9.76 0.46
N MET A 243 -14.05 -8.92 -0.21
CA MET A 243 -14.37 -8.40 -1.55
C MET A 243 -14.41 -9.50 -2.62
N ALA A 244 -13.65 -10.58 -2.43
CA ALA A 244 -13.58 -11.73 -3.32
C ALA A 244 -14.72 -12.75 -3.12
N THR A 245 -15.33 -12.81 -1.94
CA THR A 245 -16.25 -13.90 -1.58
C THR A 245 -17.63 -13.44 -1.09
N GLY A 246 -17.74 -12.23 -0.57
CA GLY A 246 -18.92 -11.73 0.13
C GLY A 246 -19.19 -12.35 1.50
N ASP A 247 -18.32 -13.25 1.98
CA ASP A 247 -18.52 -13.95 3.25
C ASP A 247 -18.34 -13.01 4.44
N GLN A 248 -19.39 -12.88 5.24
CA GLN A 248 -19.47 -11.95 6.37
C GLN A 248 -18.47 -12.26 7.49
N LYS A 249 -17.91 -13.48 7.56
CA LYS A 249 -16.91 -13.81 8.58
C LYS A 249 -15.66 -12.93 8.51
N TYR A 250 -15.23 -12.57 7.29
CA TYR A 250 -14.05 -11.74 7.06
C TYR A 250 -14.28 -10.32 7.57
N LYS A 251 -15.42 -9.73 7.20
CA LYS A 251 -15.87 -8.42 7.71
C LYS A 251 -15.98 -8.42 9.23
N LYS A 252 -16.60 -9.45 9.81
CA LYS A 252 -16.79 -9.53 11.28
C LYS A 252 -15.46 -9.55 12.03
N TRP A 253 -14.51 -10.40 11.61
CA TRP A 253 -13.21 -10.49 12.27
C TRP A 253 -12.43 -9.17 12.16
N LEU A 254 -12.42 -8.56 10.97
CA LEU A 254 -11.75 -7.28 10.75
C LEU A 254 -12.26 -6.20 11.71
N LEU A 255 -13.60 -6.05 11.81
CA LEU A 255 -14.20 -5.04 12.67
C LEU A 255 -13.94 -5.34 14.14
N GLU A 256 -14.04 -6.61 14.57
CA GLU A 256 -13.71 -7.00 15.94
C GLU A 256 -12.29 -6.59 16.34
N TYR A 257 -11.33 -6.80 15.44
CA TYR A 257 -9.93 -6.50 15.68
C TYR A 257 -9.64 -4.98 15.63
N ALA A 258 -10.16 -4.27 14.62
CA ALA A 258 -10.01 -2.82 14.51
C ALA A 258 -10.69 -2.08 15.68
N ASP A 259 -11.88 -2.51 16.10
CA ASP A 259 -12.60 -1.94 17.24
C ASP A 259 -11.84 -2.16 18.56
N ALA A 260 -11.19 -3.32 18.73
CA ALA A 260 -10.34 -3.57 19.89
C ALA A 260 -9.17 -2.58 19.95
N TRP A 261 -8.51 -2.31 18.83
CA TRP A 261 -7.46 -1.29 18.73
C TRP A 261 -7.97 0.14 18.94
N ALA A 262 -9.14 0.49 18.39
CA ALA A 262 -9.79 1.78 18.65
C ALA A 262 -10.07 1.98 20.14
N GLN A 263 -10.56 0.94 20.81
CA GLN A 263 -10.83 0.98 22.25
C GLN A 263 -9.54 1.09 23.08
N ARG A 264 -8.48 0.36 22.71
CA ARG A 264 -7.15 0.49 23.35
C ARG A 264 -6.55 1.88 23.20
N ALA A 265 -6.71 2.52 22.03
CA ALA A 265 -6.30 3.91 21.85
C ALA A 265 -7.03 4.82 22.83
N LYS A 266 -8.36 4.70 22.91
CA LYS A 266 -9.20 5.48 23.83
C LYS A 266 -8.81 5.28 25.30
N ASP A 267 -8.54 4.04 25.70
CA ASP A 267 -8.12 3.70 27.06
C ASP A 267 -6.70 4.18 27.37
N ASN A 268 -5.92 4.54 26.34
CA ASN A 268 -4.57 5.09 26.43
C ASN A 268 -4.52 6.57 25.99
N ASN A 269 -5.52 7.37 26.39
CA ASN A 269 -5.60 8.81 26.13
C ASN A 269 -5.62 9.18 24.63
N ASP A 270 -6.37 8.41 23.86
CA ASP A 270 -6.51 8.51 22.40
C ASP A 270 -5.18 8.34 21.63
N ILE A 271 -4.20 7.64 22.22
CA ILE A 271 -2.92 7.30 21.58
C ILE A 271 -2.84 5.78 21.47
N LEU A 272 -2.54 5.25 20.29
CA LEU A 272 -2.32 3.80 20.14
C LEU A 272 -1.17 3.34 21.04
N PRO A 273 -1.39 2.40 21.96
CA PRO A 273 -0.30 1.77 22.68
C PRO A 273 0.57 0.95 21.71
N SER A 274 1.87 0.86 21.98
CA SER A 274 2.84 0.13 21.16
C SER A 274 2.80 -1.39 21.39
N ASN A 275 2.33 -1.83 22.55
CA ASN A 275 2.24 -3.25 22.89
C ASN A 275 0.95 -3.59 23.64
N ILE A 276 0.36 -4.74 23.33
CA ILE A 276 -0.70 -5.37 24.10
C ILE A 276 -0.23 -6.77 24.52
N GLY A 277 -0.31 -7.05 25.83
CA GLY A 277 0.05 -8.31 26.46
C GLY A 277 -0.72 -9.51 25.91
N LEU A 278 -0.16 -10.71 26.08
CA LEU A 278 -0.88 -11.96 25.77
C LEU A 278 -2.15 -12.15 26.62
N ASP A 279 -2.27 -11.42 27.73
CA ASP A 279 -3.45 -11.34 28.60
C ASP A 279 -4.39 -10.17 28.26
N GLY A 280 -4.13 -9.46 27.16
CA GLY A 280 -4.91 -8.32 26.70
C GLY A 280 -4.59 -6.99 27.40
N THR A 281 -3.62 -6.95 28.32
CA THR A 281 -3.27 -5.71 29.04
C THR A 281 -2.39 -4.77 28.21
N ILE A 282 -2.59 -3.45 28.37
CA ILE A 282 -1.76 -2.46 27.68
C ILE A 282 -0.32 -2.49 28.22
N GLY A 283 0.66 -2.67 27.35
CA GLY A 283 2.08 -2.77 27.70
C GLY A 283 2.45 -4.06 28.46
N GLY A 284 1.60 -5.10 28.41
CA GLY A 284 1.76 -6.31 29.22
C GLY A 284 3.10 -7.03 29.04
N GLU A 285 3.63 -7.09 27.81
CA GLU A 285 4.95 -7.69 27.53
C GLU A 285 6.12 -6.71 27.69
N CYS A 286 5.85 -5.50 28.18
CA CYS A 286 6.81 -4.40 28.32
C CYS A 286 6.74 -3.79 29.73
N ASP A 287 6.50 -4.60 30.77
CA ASP A 287 6.43 -4.17 32.18
C ASP A 287 5.39 -3.05 32.42
N GLY A 288 4.28 -3.06 31.69
CA GLY A 288 3.23 -2.04 31.75
C GLY A 288 3.58 -0.74 31.01
N LYS A 289 4.73 -0.67 30.32
CA LYS A 289 5.10 0.45 29.48
C LYS A 289 4.32 0.39 28.16
N TRP A 290 3.22 1.13 28.09
CA TRP A 290 2.35 1.22 26.90
C TRP A 290 3.10 1.64 25.62
N TYR A 291 4.26 2.27 25.73
CA TYR A 291 5.08 2.78 24.62
C TYR A 291 6.23 1.83 24.23
N GLY A 292 6.42 0.72 24.98
CA GLY A 292 7.50 -0.24 24.78
C GLY A 292 7.25 -1.21 23.61
N GLY A 293 8.26 -2.04 23.35
CA GLY A 293 8.23 -3.02 22.26
C GLY A 293 9.00 -2.55 21.02
N CYS A 294 9.36 -3.52 20.16
CA CYS A 294 9.98 -3.26 18.88
C CYS A 294 9.07 -2.37 18.01
N TYR A 295 9.66 -1.37 17.35
CA TYR A 295 8.97 -0.30 16.61
C TYR A 295 7.98 0.55 17.42
N GLY A 296 7.99 0.46 18.75
CA GLY A 296 7.14 1.24 19.65
C GLY A 296 7.52 2.72 19.73
N TRP A 297 6.74 3.50 20.48
CA TRP A 297 6.96 4.94 20.68
C TRP A 297 8.31 5.25 21.33
N GLY A 298 8.84 4.31 22.12
CA GLY A 298 10.14 4.43 22.78
C GLY A 298 11.30 3.87 21.96
N PHE A 299 11.08 3.43 20.72
CA PHE A 299 12.05 2.65 19.97
C PHE A 299 13.13 3.52 19.31
N THR A 300 14.19 3.78 20.07
CA THR A 300 15.42 4.44 19.63
C THR A 300 16.56 3.44 19.71
N VAL A 301 17.30 3.28 18.61
CA VAL A 301 18.39 2.30 18.50
C VAL A 301 19.71 2.95 18.10
N VAL A 302 20.82 2.29 18.38
CA VAL A 302 22.15 2.70 17.91
C VAL A 302 22.36 2.28 16.46
N VAL A 303 22.78 3.21 15.61
CA VAL A 303 23.19 2.93 14.22
C VAL A 303 24.60 2.34 14.24
N PRO A 304 24.82 1.06 13.85
CA PRO A 304 26.12 0.40 14.02
C PRO A 304 27.29 1.09 13.30
N GLN A 305 27.02 1.70 12.14
CA GLN A 305 28.02 2.31 11.29
C GLN A 305 28.58 3.62 11.87
N THR A 306 27.76 4.36 12.61
CA THR A 306 28.07 5.73 13.07
C THR A 306 28.11 5.85 14.60
N GLY A 307 27.44 4.95 15.32
CA GLY A 307 27.19 5.04 16.76
C GLY A 307 26.14 6.09 17.16
N GLU A 308 25.49 6.73 16.18
CA GLU A 308 24.43 7.71 16.43
C GLU A 308 23.11 7.02 16.83
N LEU A 309 22.27 7.72 17.59
CA LEU A 309 20.94 7.24 17.92
C LEU A 309 19.95 7.54 16.79
N SER A 310 19.09 6.59 16.48
CA SER A 310 18.05 6.70 15.46
C SER A 310 16.69 6.32 16.05
N ASN A 311 15.73 7.24 15.95
CA ASN A 311 14.33 7.01 16.30
C ASN A 311 13.66 6.19 15.19
N ARG A 312 13.17 5.00 15.49
CA ARG A 312 12.65 4.05 14.48
C ARG A 312 11.26 3.53 14.81
N ASN A 313 10.37 4.34 15.38
CA ASN A 313 9.00 3.89 15.56
C ASN A 313 8.32 3.60 14.20
N ALA A 314 7.37 2.66 14.17
CA ALA A 314 6.63 2.32 12.95
C ALA A 314 5.12 2.27 13.14
N LEU A 315 4.60 2.87 14.21
CA LEU A 315 3.17 2.86 14.54
C LEU A 315 2.29 3.37 13.40
N TYR A 316 2.83 4.25 12.55
CA TYR A 316 2.12 4.81 11.39
C TYR A 316 1.55 3.75 10.45
N ARG A 317 2.16 2.55 10.36
CA ARG A 317 1.63 1.45 9.54
C ARG A 317 0.28 0.92 10.04
N GLY A 318 -0.06 1.17 11.31
CA GLY A 318 -1.36 0.79 11.87
C GLY A 318 -2.55 1.53 11.26
N VAL A 319 -2.32 2.66 10.57
CA VAL A 319 -3.39 3.47 9.94
C VAL A 319 -4.20 2.66 8.93
N ALA A 320 -3.56 1.68 8.29
CA ALA A 320 -4.15 0.74 7.34
C ALA A 320 -5.41 0.05 7.91
N GLY A 321 -5.38 -0.36 9.18
CA GLY A 321 -6.51 -1.07 9.80
C GLY A 321 -7.78 -0.23 9.89
N PHE A 322 -7.63 1.06 10.16
CA PHE A 322 -8.75 2.00 10.23
C PHE A 322 -9.25 2.39 8.83
N GLY A 323 -8.35 2.51 7.86
CA GLY A 323 -8.72 2.67 6.44
C GLY A 323 -9.51 1.48 5.91
N ASN A 324 -9.09 0.27 6.27
CA ASN A 324 -9.76 -0.99 5.94
C ASN A 324 -11.16 -1.08 6.55
N ALA A 325 -11.31 -0.72 7.84
CA ALA A 325 -12.59 -0.70 8.51
C ALA A 325 -13.54 0.35 7.92
N LEU A 326 -13.03 1.54 7.59
CA LEU A 326 -13.78 2.57 6.85
C LEU A 326 -14.24 2.05 5.48
N LEU A 327 -13.35 1.41 4.72
CA LEU A 327 -13.65 0.96 3.36
C LEU A 327 -14.84 -0.01 3.31
N ILE A 328 -14.96 -0.92 4.28
CA ILE A 328 -16.01 -1.95 4.30
C ILE A 328 -17.31 -1.52 5.01
N THR A 329 -17.30 -0.42 5.76
CA THR A 329 -18.45 0.05 6.55
C THR A 329 -18.98 1.41 6.13
N GLY A 330 -18.11 2.30 5.66
CA GLY A 330 -18.38 3.73 5.55
C GLY A 330 -18.44 4.46 6.89
N ASP A 331 -18.15 3.79 8.01
CA ASP A 331 -18.18 4.41 9.33
C ASP A 331 -16.97 5.34 9.50
N ARG A 332 -17.27 6.63 9.59
CA ARG A 332 -16.27 7.68 9.77
C ARG A 332 -15.65 7.68 11.17
N SER A 333 -16.21 6.96 12.13
CA SER A 333 -15.63 6.84 13.48
C SER A 333 -14.21 6.26 13.47
N TYR A 334 -13.87 5.43 12.48
CA TYR A 334 -12.50 4.91 12.30
C TYR A 334 -11.49 6.01 11.93
N ILE A 335 -11.93 7.07 11.25
CA ILE A 335 -11.11 8.26 10.97
C ILE A 335 -10.80 9.01 12.28
N ASP A 336 -11.77 9.05 13.20
CA ASP A 336 -11.63 9.78 14.46
C ASP A 336 -10.51 9.21 15.35
N VAL A 337 -10.23 7.91 15.27
CA VAL A 337 -9.16 7.28 16.06
C VAL A 337 -7.81 7.93 15.75
N TRP A 338 -7.47 8.03 14.47
CA TRP A 338 -6.20 8.62 14.06
C TRP A 338 -6.20 10.14 14.19
N ARG A 339 -7.35 10.80 13.91
CA ARG A 339 -7.49 12.25 14.12
C ARG A 339 -7.16 12.65 15.56
N LYS A 340 -7.73 11.93 16.53
CA LYS A 340 -7.47 12.20 17.95
C LYS A 340 -6.02 11.89 18.33
N MET A 341 -5.43 10.81 17.81
CA MET A 341 -4.01 10.53 18.02
C MET A 341 -3.12 11.67 17.51
N LEU A 342 -3.38 12.19 16.30
CA LEU A 342 -2.65 13.36 15.77
C LEU A 342 -2.79 14.58 16.68
N GLU A 343 -3.98 14.86 17.20
CA GLU A 343 -4.20 15.98 18.13
C GLU A 343 -3.53 15.75 19.48
N SER A 344 -3.63 14.54 20.04
CA SER A 344 -3.00 14.18 21.32
C SER A 344 -1.47 14.27 21.25
N VAL A 345 -0.84 13.75 20.20
CA VAL A 345 0.63 13.81 20.02
C VAL A 345 1.08 15.25 19.82
N ASN A 346 0.51 15.96 18.84
CA ASN A 346 0.93 17.34 18.53
C ASN A 346 0.55 18.35 19.62
N GLY A 347 -0.46 18.06 20.44
CA GLY A 347 -0.83 18.84 21.62
C GLY A 347 0.28 18.90 22.69
N ASN A 348 1.26 18.00 22.62
CA ASN A 348 2.45 18.00 23.49
C ASN A 348 3.62 18.84 22.93
N SER A 349 3.36 19.70 21.93
CA SER A 349 4.35 20.65 21.43
C SER A 349 4.85 21.63 22.51
N LYS A 350 6.07 22.13 22.35
CA LYS A 350 6.69 23.13 23.23
C LYS A 350 7.25 24.30 22.44
N ASN A 351 7.33 25.47 23.08
CA ASN A 351 8.04 26.62 22.53
C ASN A 351 9.46 26.67 23.09
N GLU A 352 10.46 26.62 22.21
CA GLU A 352 11.87 26.70 22.56
C GLU A 352 12.59 27.65 21.60
N ASN A 353 13.29 28.66 22.10
CA ASN A 353 14.00 29.66 21.30
C ASN A 353 13.14 30.34 20.21
N GLY A 354 11.85 30.53 20.47
CA GLY A 354 10.90 31.15 19.52
C GLY A 354 10.40 30.22 18.42
N LYS A 355 10.73 28.93 18.48
CA LYS A 355 10.23 27.88 17.57
C LYS A 355 9.28 26.96 18.32
N THR A 356 8.19 26.55 17.65
CA THR A 356 7.35 25.46 18.12
C THR A 356 7.99 24.14 17.73
N LEU A 357 8.17 23.25 18.69
CA LEU A 357 8.70 21.90 18.47
C LEU A 357 7.65 20.86 18.85
N TYR A 358 7.48 19.84 18.02
CA TYR A 358 6.49 18.76 18.16
C TYR A 358 7.20 17.45 18.48
N PRO A 359 6.68 16.62 19.40
CA PRO A 359 7.31 15.35 19.73
C PRO A 359 6.99 14.27 18.71
N HIS A 360 7.92 13.35 18.49
CA HIS A 360 7.74 12.18 17.63
C HIS A 360 7.90 10.85 18.36
N MET A 361 8.39 10.88 19.61
CA MET A 361 8.69 9.70 20.42
C MET A 361 8.23 9.87 21.87
N PHE A 362 8.05 8.75 22.60
CA PHE A 362 7.69 8.74 24.02
C PHE A 362 8.48 7.67 24.78
N GLY A 363 9.02 8.00 25.95
CA GLY A 363 9.82 7.09 26.78
C GLY A 363 9.59 7.27 28.28
N ASP A 364 10.49 6.71 29.11
CA ASP A 364 10.40 6.79 30.58
C ASP A 364 10.32 8.23 31.11
N ASP A 365 11.02 9.16 30.46
CA ASP A 365 11.04 10.59 30.82
C ASP A 365 9.96 11.44 30.10
N GLY A 366 9.01 10.78 29.42
CA GLY A 366 7.93 11.41 28.65
C GLY A 366 8.26 11.63 27.17
N TRP A 367 7.68 12.67 26.57
CA TRP A 367 7.83 12.97 25.14
C TRP A 367 9.26 13.42 24.81
N TYR A 368 9.82 12.89 23.71
CA TYR A 368 11.12 13.26 23.18
C TYR A 368 11.14 13.20 21.63
N GLY A 369 12.32 13.39 21.03
CA GLY A 369 12.45 13.41 19.57
C GLY A 369 11.71 14.60 18.95
N PHE A 370 11.93 15.79 19.52
CA PHE A 370 11.24 17.01 19.12
C PHE A 370 11.78 17.56 17.78
N ASP A 371 10.87 17.89 16.86
CA ASP A 371 11.16 18.47 15.53
C ASP A 371 10.33 19.74 15.30
N GLU A 372 10.74 20.61 14.36
CA GLU A 372 9.96 21.78 13.95
C GLU A 372 8.71 21.40 13.13
N LEU A 373 8.71 20.22 12.51
CA LEU A 373 7.57 19.68 11.79
C LEU A 373 6.63 18.90 12.72
N PRO A 374 5.30 19.12 12.62
CA PRO A 374 4.32 18.32 13.33
C PRO A 374 4.43 16.82 13.02
N TYR A 375 4.08 15.99 14.00
CA TYR A 375 3.82 14.59 13.77
C TYR A 375 2.64 14.47 12.80
N SER A 376 2.90 13.98 11.58
CA SER A 376 1.97 14.06 10.44
C SER A 376 1.66 12.70 9.81
N TRP A 377 2.15 11.61 10.41
CA TRP A 377 1.89 10.27 9.94
C TRP A 377 0.39 9.94 9.92
N GLY A 378 -0.14 9.58 8.75
CA GLY A 378 -1.57 9.33 8.53
C GLY A 378 -2.42 10.59 8.32
N ALA A 379 -1.86 11.80 8.39
CA ALA A 379 -2.64 13.03 8.22
C ALA A 379 -3.26 13.15 6.82
N LEU A 380 -2.50 12.78 5.78
CA LEU A 380 -3.02 12.78 4.41
C LEU A 380 -4.14 11.77 4.23
N ASP A 381 -4.01 10.58 4.81
CA ASP A 381 -5.00 9.51 4.75
C ASP A 381 -6.33 9.97 5.36
N ILE A 382 -6.27 10.57 6.55
CA ILE A 382 -7.43 11.11 7.26
C ILE A 382 -8.11 12.24 6.48
N PHE A 383 -7.33 13.21 5.99
CA PHE A 383 -7.86 14.28 5.14
C PHE A 383 -8.52 13.71 3.88
N TYR A 384 -7.88 12.76 3.20
CA TYR A 384 -8.40 12.15 1.98
C TYR A 384 -9.71 11.39 2.24
N TRP A 385 -9.78 10.63 3.33
CA TRP A 385 -10.98 9.88 3.69
C TRP A 385 -12.15 10.79 4.09
N SER A 386 -11.91 11.80 4.92
CA SER A 386 -12.96 12.69 5.41
C SER A 386 -13.37 13.74 4.38
N MET A 387 -12.42 14.25 3.60
CA MET A 387 -12.49 15.48 2.81
C MET A 387 -12.87 16.72 3.64
N ASP A 388 -12.63 16.68 4.95
CA ASP A 388 -12.84 17.81 5.85
C ASP A 388 -11.62 18.73 5.83
N ALA A 389 -11.82 20.03 5.58
CA ALA A 389 -10.74 21.00 5.57
C ALA A 389 -10.01 21.08 6.93
N ALA A 390 -10.68 20.77 8.04
CA ALA A 390 -10.05 20.75 9.37
C ALA A 390 -8.94 19.68 9.48
N ASP A 391 -9.06 18.57 8.74
CA ASP A 391 -8.08 17.49 8.74
C ASP A 391 -6.79 17.85 7.99
N ARG A 392 -6.76 18.96 7.25
CA ARG A 392 -5.53 19.46 6.59
C ARG A 392 -4.49 20.01 7.57
N LYS A 393 -4.86 20.25 8.83
CA LYS A 393 -4.02 20.92 9.84
C LYS A 393 -2.59 20.39 9.93
N TYR A 394 -2.42 19.07 9.83
CA TYR A 394 -1.12 18.38 9.93
C TYR A 394 -0.67 17.75 8.61
N VAL A 395 -1.35 18.02 7.49
CA VAL A 395 -0.98 17.46 6.19
C VAL A 395 0.24 18.20 5.64
N PRO A 396 1.33 17.50 5.29
CA PRO A 396 2.49 18.13 4.66
C PRO A 396 2.14 18.82 3.34
N SER A 397 2.98 19.76 2.89
CA SER A 397 2.76 20.42 1.60
C SER A 397 2.72 19.39 0.46
N SER A 398 1.76 19.54 -0.44
CA SER A 398 1.55 18.62 -1.55
C SER A 398 1.14 19.40 -2.80
N GLU A 399 1.92 19.27 -3.88
CA GLU A 399 1.59 19.88 -5.17
C GLU A 399 0.30 19.29 -5.77
N TRP A 400 0.02 18.01 -5.52
CA TRP A 400 -1.25 17.39 -5.90
C TRP A 400 -2.45 18.05 -5.20
N LEU A 401 -2.35 18.33 -3.90
CA LEU A 401 -3.42 19.04 -3.19
C LEU A 401 -3.56 20.49 -3.69
N LYS A 402 -2.44 21.18 -3.97
CA LYS A 402 -2.48 22.53 -4.57
C LYS A 402 -3.15 22.53 -5.95
N PHE A 403 -2.88 21.51 -6.77
CA PHE A 403 -3.54 21.32 -8.06
C PHE A 403 -5.05 21.13 -7.90
N LEU A 404 -5.48 20.27 -6.97
CA LEU A 404 -6.89 20.02 -6.68
C LEU A 404 -7.61 21.27 -6.12
N ASP A 405 -6.88 22.14 -5.43
CA ASP A 405 -7.38 23.44 -4.96
C ASP A 405 -7.41 24.51 -6.07
N GLY A 406 -6.94 24.19 -7.28
CA GLY A 406 -6.87 25.11 -8.42
C GLY A 406 -5.66 26.06 -8.40
N ASN A 407 -4.67 25.80 -7.55
CA ASN A 407 -3.50 26.67 -7.34
C ASN A 407 -2.22 26.21 -8.09
N SER A 408 -2.27 25.11 -8.85
CA SER A 408 -1.12 24.57 -9.61
C SER A 408 -1.58 23.86 -10.88
N ALA A 409 -2.01 24.62 -11.89
CA ALA A 409 -2.65 24.07 -13.10
C ALA A 409 -1.69 23.30 -14.01
N GLU A 410 -0.40 23.58 -13.90
CA GLU A 410 0.71 22.94 -14.62
C GLU A 410 1.13 21.59 -14.02
N PHE A 411 0.76 21.32 -12.77
CA PHE A 411 1.20 20.13 -12.03
C PHE A 411 1.01 18.81 -12.78
N PRO A 412 -0.11 18.52 -13.48
CA PRO A 412 -0.25 17.26 -14.19
C PRO A 412 0.84 17.05 -15.25
N VAL A 413 1.19 18.12 -15.97
CA VAL A 413 2.23 18.06 -17.01
C VAL A 413 3.60 17.88 -16.36
N SER A 414 3.95 18.71 -15.38
CA SER A 414 5.28 18.65 -14.75
C SER A 414 5.50 17.33 -14.02
N ALA A 415 4.50 16.82 -13.31
CA ALA A 415 4.58 15.53 -12.60
C ALA A 415 4.84 14.35 -13.55
N MET A 416 4.21 14.35 -14.74
CA MET A 416 4.46 13.32 -15.74
C MET A 416 5.84 13.47 -16.40
N GLU A 417 6.29 14.71 -16.66
CA GLU A 417 7.64 14.99 -17.18
C GLU A 417 8.74 14.56 -16.20
N ASP A 418 8.52 14.77 -14.90
CA ASP A 418 9.41 14.29 -13.83
C ASP A 418 9.46 12.75 -13.81
N GLU A 419 8.33 12.07 -14.01
CA GLU A 419 8.30 10.60 -14.07
C GLU A 419 9.06 10.07 -15.31
N PHE A 420 8.98 10.71 -16.48
CA PHE A 420 9.84 10.36 -17.61
C PHE A 420 11.34 10.52 -17.28
N SER A 421 11.70 11.55 -16.52
CA SER A 421 13.08 11.74 -16.06
C SER A 421 13.53 10.68 -15.06
N SER A 422 12.63 10.27 -14.15
CA SER A 422 12.81 9.14 -13.23
C SER A 422 13.04 7.83 -14.00
N ILE A 423 12.19 7.51 -14.98
CA ILE A 423 12.34 6.33 -15.84
C ILE A 423 13.71 6.33 -16.54
N ARG A 424 14.13 7.46 -17.13
CA ARG A 424 15.43 7.58 -17.78
C ARG A 424 16.59 7.28 -16.81
N GLN A 425 16.54 7.83 -15.60
CA GLN A 425 17.58 7.61 -14.59
C GLN A 425 17.61 6.14 -14.13
N LYS A 426 16.46 5.53 -13.89
CA LYS A 426 16.34 4.12 -13.52
C LYS A 426 16.85 3.20 -14.63
N MET A 427 16.47 3.45 -15.88
CA MET A 427 16.97 2.67 -17.03
C MET A 427 18.48 2.80 -17.24
N LYS A 428 19.05 3.99 -16.98
CA LYS A 428 20.50 4.14 -16.94
C LYS A 428 21.13 3.25 -15.85
N GLY A 429 20.55 3.20 -14.66
CA GLY A 429 20.97 2.27 -13.60
C GLY A 429 20.87 0.80 -14.02
N VAL A 430 19.79 0.41 -14.70
CA VAL A 430 19.64 -0.93 -15.29
C VAL A 430 20.71 -1.21 -16.35
N GLU A 431 21.16 -0.23 -17.12
CA GLU A 431 22.24 -0.43 -18.10
C GLU A 431 23.62 -0.52 -17.45
N GLU A 432 23.87 0.27 -16.41
CA GLU A 432 25.16 0.36 -15.71
C GLU A 432 25.34 -0.75 -14.65
N ASP A 433 24.26 -1.37 -14.19
CA ASP A 433 24.32 -2.47 -13.23
C ASP A 433 24.99 -3.71 -13.84
N THR A 434 26.17 -4.03 -13.31
CA THR A 434 27.05 -5.12 -13.73
C THR A 434 27.03 -6.30 -12.76
N SER A 435 26.20 -6.25 -11.72
CA SER A 435 26.08 -7.33 -10.74
C SER A 435 25.60 -8.64 -11.38
N SER A 436 26.13 -9.76 -10.92
CA SER A 436 25.62 -11.09 -11.24
C SER A 436 24.65 -11.56 -10.15
N PRO A 437 23.83 -12.59 -10.41
CA PRO A 437 22.86 -13.07 -9.41
C PRO A 437 23.50 -13.45 -8.07
N ASP A 438 24.75 -13.92 -8.07
CA ASP A 438 25.53 -14.29 -6.90
C ASP A 438 26.24 -13.11 -6.20
N THR A 439 26.09 -11.88 -6.69
CA THR A 439 26.59 -10.66 -6.06
C THR A 439 25.48 -9.61 -5.87
N ARG A 440 24.23 -10.07 -5.82
CA ARG A 440 23.05 -9.22 -5.72
C ARG A 440 22.18 -9.65 -4.54
N LEU A 441 21.87 -8.69 -3.67
CA LEU A 441 20.79 -8.79 -2.68
C LEU A 441 19.46 -8.46 -3.34
N SER A 442 18.36 -8.95 -2.78
CA SER A 442 17.05 -8.85 -3.40
C SER A 442 16.50 -7.42 -3.46
N ASP A 443 16.91 -6.57 -2.52
CA ASP A 443 16.59 -5.14 -2.46
C ASP A 443 17.35 -4.28 -3.50
N ASN A 444 18.49 -4.76 -4.02
CA ASN A 444 19.41 -3.97 -4.84
C ASN A 444 18.77 -3.48 -6.13
N THR A 445 17.80 -4.23 -6.67
CA THR A 445 17.10 -3.89 -7.92
C THR A 445 15.83 -3.08 -7.70
N LEU A 446 15.37 -2.91 -6.45
CA LEU A 446 14.15 -2.14 -6.13
C LEU A 446 14.20 -0.71 -6.64
N GLN A 447 15.38 -0.08 -6.52
CA GLN A 447 15.64 1.27 -7.02
C GLN A 447 15.34 1.44 -8.53
N PHE A 448 15.36 0.34 -9.30
CA PHE A 448 15.09 0.37 -10.73
C PHE A 448 13.61 0.24 -11.08
N ASN A 449 12.74 -0.17 -10.15
CA ASN A 449 11.33 -0.38 -10.43
C ASN A 449 10.67 0.91 -10.96
N THR A 450 10.18 0.87 -12.20
CA THR A 450 9.57 2.02 -12.90
C THR A 450 8.06 2.09 -12.78
N ALA A 451 7.43 1.10 -12.16
CA ALA A 451 5.99 1.14 -11.90
C ALA A 451 5.63 2.06 -10.73
N ASN A 452 6.32 3.20 -10.57
CA ASN A 452 5.94 4.22 -9.59
C ASN A 452 4.58 4.80 -9.98
N GLN A 453 3.58 4.41 -9.22
CA GLN A 453 2.19 4.68 -9.52
C GLN A 453 1.70 5.99 -8.91
N THR A 454 2.51 6.73 -8.12
CA THR A 454 2.00 7.91 -7.39
C THR A 454 1.42 8.97 -8.32
N CYS A 455 2.16 9.34 -9.36
CA CYS A 455 1.72 10.32 -10.36
C CYS A 455 0.38 9.92 -10.99
N LEU A 456 0.30 8.72 -11.59
CA LEU A 456 -0.91 8.27 -12.29
C LEU A 456 -2.06 7.90 -11.33
N THR A 457 -1.77 7.39 -10.14
CA THR A 457 -2.79 7.10 -9.11
C THR A 457 -3.47 8.38 -8.66
N GLN A 458 -2.70 9.44 -8.41
CA GLN A 458 -3.22 10.74 -8.02
C GLN A 458 -3.94 11.45 -9.18
N LEU A 459 -3.33 11.49 -10.36
CA LEU A 459 -3.87 12.23 -11.50
C LEU A 459 -5.03 11.51 -12.18
N MET A 460 -4.97 10.19 -12.37
CA MET A 460 -6.03 9.46 -13.06
C MET A 460 -7.13 9.01 -12.10
N MET A 461 -6.80 8.49 -10.92
CA MET A 461 -7.80 7.88 -10.04
C MET A 461 -8.22 8.80 -8.88
N GLY A 462 -7.51 9.91 -8.69
CA GLY A 462 -7.68 10.77 -7.52
C GLY A 462 -7.40 9.99 -6.24
N GLY A 463 -6.48 9.02 -6.26
CA GLY A 463 -6.29 8.06 -5.17
C GLY A 463 -5.05 8.30 -4.33
N LEU A 464 -5.01 7.61 -3.18
CA LEU A 464 -3.80 7.45 -2.39
C LEU A 464 -2.99 6.27 -2.96
N THR A 465 -1.68 6.47 -3.11
CA THR A 465 -0.74 5.38 -3.44
C THR A 465 -0.75 4.36 -2.30
N PRO A 466 -1.10 3.09 -2.53
CA PRO A 466 -0.92 2.04 -1.54
C PRO A 466 0.56 1.89 -1.22
N ARG A 467 0.92 1.85 0.08
CA ARG A 467 2.34 1.83 0.51
C ARG A 467 2.75 0.48 1.08
N PHE A 468 1.95 -0.08 1.98
CA PHE A 468 2.36 -1.22 2.81
C PHE A 468 1.30 -2.33 2.81
N GLY A 469 0.91 -2.77 1.60
CA GLY A 469 -0.09 -3.83 1.46
C GLY A 469 -1.52 -3.38 1.73
N GLU A 470 -1.79 -2.07 1.74
CA GLU A 470 -3.14 -1.49 1.88
C GLU A 470 -3.97 -1.68 0.59
N PRO A 471 -5.31 -1.73 0.67
CA PRO A 471 -6.15 -1.59 -0.51
C PRO A 471 -5.97 -0.20 -1.15
N LEU A 472 -6.19 -0.13 -2.46
CA LEU A 472 -6.31 1.14 -3.17
C LEU A 472 -7.53 1.96 -2.69
N HIS A 473 -7.28 3.12 -2.09
CA HIS A 473 -8.30 4.13 -1.84
C HIS A 473 -8.31 5.14 -3.00
N ALA A 474 -9.34 5.10 -3.86
CA ALA A 474 -9.45 5.95 -5.05
C ALA A 474 -10.86 6.53 -5.22
N ARG A 475 -10.98 7.67 -5.91
CA ARG A 475 -12.31 8.24 -6.23
C ARG A 475 -12.99 7.54 -7.37
N VAL A 476 -12.20 7.17 -8.37
CA VAL A 476 -12.68 6.51 -9.58
C VAL A 476 -11.67 5.49 -10.08
N ARG A 477 -12.18 4.51 -10.83
CA ARG A 477 -11.37 3.55 -11.58
C ARG A 477 -11.98 3.28 -12.95
N TYR A 478 -11.15 2.87 -13.90
CA TYR A 478 -11.51 2.75 -15.31
C TYR A 478 -11.51 1.30 -15.81
N PHE A 479 -12.35 1.03 -16.81
CA PHE A 479 -12.37 -0.25 -17.50
C PHE A 479 -12.58 -0.05 -19.00
N ASP A 480 -12.04 -0.99 -19.79
CA ASP A 480 -12.29 -1.13 -21.21
C ASP A 480 -13.40 -2.18 -21.42
N PRO A 481 -14.66 -1.76 -21.67
CA PRO A 481 -15.77 -2.68 -21.91
C PRO A 481 -15.68 -3.41 -23.25
N THR A 482 -14.86 -2.94 -24.18
CA THR A 482 -14.68 -3.57 -25.50
C THR A 482 -13.79 -4.79 -25.36
N LYS A 483 -12.69 -4.66 -24.62
CA LYS A 483 -11.77 -5.75 -24.30
C LYS A 483 -12.17 -6.54 -23.05
N ARG A 484 -13.14 -6.04 -22.28
CA ARG A 484 -13.57 -6.58 -20.96
C ARG A 484 -12.39 -6.76 -20.00
N ARG A 485 -11.60 -5.69 -19.81
CA ARG A 485 -10.45 -5.67 -18.89
C ARG A 485 -10.43 -4.42 -18.02
N ALA A 486 -9.76 -4.52 -16.87
CA ALA A 486 -9.41 -3.37 -16.06
C ALA A 486 -8.51 -2.39 -16.84
N GLY A 487 -8.58 -1.11 -16.48
CA GLY A 487 -7.74 -0.07 -17.09
C GLY A 487 -8.47 0.78 -18.13
N ILE A 488 -7.97 1.99 -18.32
CA ILE A 488 -8.51 2.94 -19.29
C ILE A 488 -8.29 2.41 -20.73
N PRO A 489 -9.26 2.58 -21.66
CA PRO A 489 -9.10 2.11 -23.03
C PRO A 489 -7.93 2.78 -23.76
N GLU A 490 -7.48 2.12 -24.83
CA GLU A 490 -6.53 2.71 -25.79
C GLU A 490 -7.05 4.06 -26.32
N ASP A 491 -6.14 5.01 -26.54
CA ASP A 491 -6.38 6.40 -26.95
C ASP A 491 -7.17 7.26 -25.95
N VAL A 492 -7.60 6.73 -24.80
CA VAL A 492 -8.33 7.51 -23.80
C VAL A 492 -7.41 7.89 -22.65
N ALA A 493 -7.48 9.16 -22.27
CA ALA A 493 -6.82 9.72 -21.09
C ALA A 493 -7.84 10.33 -20.13
N ALA A 494 -7.56 10.29 -18.83
CA ALA A 494 -8.46 10.82 -17.80
C ALA A 494 -7.69 11.47 -16.65
N LEU A 495 -8.11 12.68 -16.30
CA LEU A 495 -7.50 13.49 -15.26
C LEU A 495 -8.54 13.92 -14.22
N VAL A 496 -8.32 13.59 -12.95
CA VAL A 496 -9.07 14.11 -11.81
C VAL A 496 -8.58 15.52 -11.51
N VAL A 497 -9.43 16.50 -11.84
CA VAL A 497 -9.10 17.94 -11.72
C VAL A 497 -9.73 18.59 -10.49
N GLY A 498 -10.53 17.85 -9.72
CA GLY A 498 -11.14 18.37 -8.49
C GLY A 498 -11.90 17.29 -7.72
N MET A 499 -11.90 17.41 -6.39
CA MET A 499 -12.55 16.46 -5.48
C MET A 499 -13.07 17.18 -4.23
N SER A 500 -14.29 16.88 -3.79
CA SER A 500 -14.83 17.31 -2.49
C SER A 500 -15.27 16.10 -1.65
N ASP A 501 -16.09 16.27 -0.62
CA ASP A 501 -16.76 15.15 0.04
C ASP A 501 -17.83 14.46 -0.84
N THR A 502 -18.40 15.21 -1.79
CA THR A 502 -19.63 14.89 -2.55
C THR A 502 -19.46 14.95 -4.06
N THR A 503 -18.33 15.46 -4.58
CA THR A 503 -18.08 15.56 -6.02
C THR A 503 -16.70 15.06 -6.42
N THR A 504 -16.59 14.56 -7.65
CA THR A 504 -15.32 14.30 -8.34
C THR A 504 -15.44 14.86 -9.76
N THR A 505 -14.51 15.71 -10.15
CA THR A 505 -14.47 16.34 -11.49
C THR A 505 -13.39 15.69 -12.33
N LEU A 506 -13.75 15.27 -13.54
CA LEU A 506 -12.87 14.59 -14.48
C LEU A 506 -12.75 15.40 -15.78
N SER A 507 -11.53 15.61 -16.24
CA SER A 507 -11.24 15.96 -17.64
C SER A 507 -10.92 14.68 -18.40
N LEU A 508 -11.61 14.45 -19.51
CA LEU A 508 -11.51 13.24 -20.32
C LEU A 508 -11.10 13.61 -21.74
N ALA A 509 -10.20 12.83 -22.33
CA ALA A 509 -9.77 13.03 -23.70
C ALA A 509 -9.74 11.71 -24.48
N ASN A 510 -10.24 11.71 -25.71
CA ASN A 510 -9.95 10.70 -26.72
C ASN A 510 -8.97 11.29 -27.73
N ILE A 511 -7.72 10.84 -27.70
CA ILE A 511 -6.66 11.37 -28.56
C ILE A 511 -6.73 10.80 -29.99
N SER A 512 -7.60 9.82 -30.24
CA SER A 512 -7.78 9.22 -31.56
C SER A 512 -8.52 10.17 -32.51
N PRO A 513 -7.97 10.51 -33.69
CA PRO A 513 -8.65 11.36 -34.66
C PRO A 513 -9.73 10.61 -35.47
N VAL A 514 -9.79 9.28 -35.36
CA VAL A 514 -10.61 8.43 -36.25
C VAL A 514 -11.46 7.40 -35.54
N LYS A 515 -11.17 7.04 -34.28
CA LYS A 515 -11.92 6.00 -33.56
C LYS A 515 -12.69 6.59 -32.39
N SER A 516 -13.98 6.25 -32.28
CA SER A 516 -14.69 6.35 -31.01
C SER A 516 -14.14 5.30 -30.03
N ARG A 517 -14.11 5.64 -28.75
CA ARG A 517 -13.74 4.71 -27.67
C ARG A 517 -14.86 4.63 -26.64
N LYS A 518 -15.12 3.43 -26.14
CA LYS A 518 -16.05 3.21 -25.00
C LYS A 518 -15.23 2.98 -23.75
N MET A 519 -15.64 3.59 -22.64
CA MET A 519 -15.04 3.38 -21.33
C MET A 519 -16.13 3.22 -20.26
N ILE A 520 -15.79 2.53 -19.18
CA ILE A 520 -16.58 2.56 -17.95
C ILE A 520 -15.79 3.32 -16.89
N ILE A 521 -16.48 4.22 -16.19
CA ILE A 521 -15.98 4.88 -14.97
C ILE A 521 -16.75 4.31 -13.79
N GLN A 522 -16.04 3.69 -12.85
CA GLN A 522 -16.57 3.24 -11.58
C GLN A 522 -16.25 4.26 -10.50
N ALA A 523 -17.18 4.50 -9.57
CA ALA A 523 -16.94 5.31 -8.38
C ALA A 523 -16.36 4.44 -7.26
N GLY A 524 -15.20 4.83 -6.73
CA GLY A 524 -14.40 4.00 -5.84
C GLY A 524 -13.54 2.97 -6.57
N ALA A 525 -12.49 2.46 -5.90
CA ALA A 525 -11.64 1.40 -6.44
C ALA A 525 -12.40 0.07 -6.56
N TYR A 526 -13.37 -0.16 -5.67
CA TYR A 526 -14.10 -1.39 -5.42
C TYR A 526 -15.64 -1.18 -5.46
N ALA A 527 -16.12 -0.14 -6.13
CA ALA A 527 -17.54 0.23 -6.22
C ALA A 527 -18.21 0.59 -4.89
N GLU A 528 -17.43 0.96 -3.89
CA GLU A 528 -17.85 1.38 -2.56
C GLU A 528 -18.57 2.75 -2.56
N HIS A 529 -18.50 3.51 -3.65
CA HIS A 529 -19.20 4.78 -3.83
C HIS A 529 -20.38 4.65 -4.79
N GLN A 530 -21.35 5.55 -4.68
CA GLN A 530 -22.53 5.63 -5.54
C GLN A 530 -22.52 6.92 -6.35
N ILE A 531 -22.73 6.80 -7.65
CA ILE A 531 -22.92 7.94 -8.55
C ILE A 531 -24.40 8.30 -8.54
N ILE A 532 -24.72 9.49 -8.03
CA ILE A 532 -26.08 10.02 -8.00
C ILE A 532 -26.40 10.62 -9.37
N SER A 533 -25.54 11.50 -9.85
CA SER A 533 -25.66 12.13 -11.17
C SER A 533 -24.30 12.49 -11.74
N VAL A 534 -24.29 12.71 -13.04
CA VAL A 534 -23.16 13.29 -13.76
C VAL A 534 -23.63 14.53 -14.50
N GLU A 535 -22.83 15.58 -14.43
CA GLU A 535 -23.04 16.82 -15.17
C GLU A 535 -22.06 16.86 -16.33
N VAL A 536 -22.57 17.09 -17.55
CA VAL A 536 -21.80 17.20 -18.78
C VAL A 536 -22.43 18.28 -19.66
N ASP A 537 -21.63 19.22 -20.17
CA ASP A 537 -22.08 20.32 -21.03
C ASP A 537 -23.29 21.11 -20.46
N GLY A 538 -23.38 21.21 -19.13
CA GLY A 538 -24.47 21.89 -18.42
C GLY A 538 -25.75 21.06 -18.22
N GLU A 539 -25.80 19.83 -18.77
CA GLU A 539 -26.88 18.88 -18.53
C GLU A 539 -26.58 17.95 -17.36
N ILE A 540 -27.57 17.74 -16.49
CA ILE A 540 -27.47 16.83 -15.34
C ILE A 540 -28.20 15.54 -15.69
N ILE A 541 -27.48 14.43 -15.68
CA ILE A 541 -27.98 13.10 -15.99
C ILE A 541 -27.97 12.27 -14.71
N ALA A 542 -29.14 11.77 -14.31
CA ALA A 542 -29.25 10.84 -13.18
C ALA A 542 -28.63 9.48 -13.55
N ILE A 543 -27.77 8.96 -12.66
CA ILE A 543 -27.10 7.66 -12.85
C ILE A 543 -27.64 6.65 -11.84
N ASN A 544 -27.61 6.98 -10.55
CA ASN A 544 -28.01 6.11 -9.44
C ASN A 544 -27.40 4.70 -9.51
N GLY A 545 -26.07 4.63 -9.66
CA GLY A 545 -25.34 3.37 -9.75
C GLY A 545 -23.86 3.52 -9.41
N THR A 546 -23.14 2.40 -9.31
CA THR A 546 -21.72 2.40 -8.93
C THR A 546 -20.77 2.70 -10.08
N PHE A 547 -21.28 2.76 -11.30
CA PHE A 547 -20.52 3.08 -12.50
C PHE A 547 -21.42 3.70 -13.58
N LEU A 548 -20.79 4.34 -14.56
CA LEU A 548 -21.44 4.84 -15.77
C LEU A 548 -20.62 4.44 -17.01
N THR A 549 -21.29 4.34 -18.17
CA THR A 549 -20.64 4.03 -19.44
C THR A 549 -20.60 5.28 -20.33
N LEU A 550 -19.42 5.56 -20.90
CA LEU A 550 -19.21 6.65 -21.83
C LEU A 550 -18.84 6.13 -23.22
N GLU A 551 -19.27 6.83 -24.26
CA GLU A 551 -18.67 6.77 -25.60
C GLU A 551 -18.04 8.13 -25.91
N LEU A 552 -16.71 8.15 -26.09
CA LEU A 552 -15.97 9.34 -26.49
C LEU A 552 -15.80 9.30 -28.01
N ARG A 553 -16.34 10.29 -28.72
CA ARG A 553 -16.15 10.45 -30.16
C ARG A 553 -14.67 10.77 -30.49
N PRO A 554 -14.24 10.62 -31.76
CA PRO A 554 -12.89 11.00 -32.15
C PRO A 554 -12.55 12.44 -31.76
N SER A 555 -11.31 12.67 -31.33
CA SER A 555 -10.78 13.97 -30.90
C SER A 555 -11.66 14.69 -29.88
N THR A 556 -12.31 13.97 -28.97
CA THR A 556 -13.18 14.59 -27.97
C THR A 556 -12.38 14.98 -26.73
N VAL A 557 -12.63 16.18 -26.21
CA VAL A 557 -12.21 16.59 -24.88
C VAL A 557 -13.43 17.15 -24.14
N SER A 558 -13.71 16.60 -22.96
CA SER A 558 -14.88 16.97 -22.16
C SER A 558 -14.55 16.96 -20.68
N THR A 559 -15.20 17.84 -19.93
CA THR A 559 -15.18 17.82 -18.47
C THR A 559 -16.52 17.31 -17.97
N ILE A 560 -16.49 16.37 -17.03
CA ILE A 560 -17.68 15.89 -16.34
C ILE A 560 -17.55 16.11 -14.84
N VAL A 561 -18.67 16.40 -14.17
CA VAL A 561 -18.74 16.48 -12.71
C VAL A 561 -19.62 15.36 -12.20
N MET A 562 -19.03 14.40 -11.48
CA MET A 562 -19.76 13.31 -10.84
C MET A 562 -20.18 13.74 -9.43
N ARG A 563 -21.48 13.71 -9.14
CA ARG A 563 -22.03 13.84 -7.78
C ARG A 563 -22.14 12.45 -7.16
N LEU A 564 -21.57 12.29 -5.98
CA LEU A 564 -21.28 11.00 -5.35
C LEU A 564 -21.77 10.96 -3.90
N GLU A 565 -22.24 9.79 -3.48
CA GLU A 565 -22.28 9.40 -2.07
C GLU A 565 -21.16 8.38 -1.81
N ARG A 566 -20.24 8.71 -0.90
CA ARG A 566 -19.05 7.89 -0.64
C ARG A 566 -19.30 6.85 0.45
N TYR A 567 -18.73 5.67 0.25
CA TYR A 567 -18.75 4.52 1.16
C TYR A 567 -20.14 4.01 1.55
N ILE A 568 -21.13 4.13 0.66
CA ILE A 568 -22.50 3.65 0.94
C ILE A 568 -22.73 2.20 0.48
N ASN A 569 -21.86 1.69 -0.38
CA ASN A 569 -21.99 0.36 -0.98
C ASN A 569 -20.97 -0.60 -0.35
N GLN A 570 -21.29 -1.90 -0.35
CA GLN A 570 -20.32 -2.91 0.02
C GLN A 570 -19.24 -3.02 -1.07
N PRO A 571 -17.93 -2.92 -0.72
CA PRO A 571 -16.87 -3.02 -1.70
C PRO A 571 -16.82 -4.43 -2.31
N THR A 572 -16.46 -4.51 -3.58
CA THR A 572 -16.36 -5.77 -4.31
C THR A 572 -15.26 -5.72 -5.37
N PHE A 573 -14.65 -6.87 -5.62
CA PHE A 573 -13.77 -7.05 -6.77
C PHE A 573 -14.53 -7.26 -8.09
N SER A 574 -15.83 -7.58 -8.04
CA SER A 574 -16.63 -7.86 -9.24
C SER A 574 -16.55 -6.71 -10.23
N HIS A 575 -16.17 -6.99 -11.46
CA HIS A 575 -16.08 -5.99 -12.52
C HIS A 575 -17.47 -5.47 -12.93
N PRO A 576 -17.57 -4.26 -13.51
CA PRO A 576 -18.85 -3.65 -13.84
C PRO A 576 -19.79 -4.50 -14.72
N TRP A 577 -19.25 -5.30 -15.64
CA TRP A 577 -20.05 -6.15 -16.54
C TRP A 577 -20.55 -7.45 -15.89
N ASP A 578 -20.07 -7.78 -14.69
CA ASP A 578 -20.52 -8.94 -13.91
C ASP A 578 -21.52 -8.53 -12.81
N ARG A 579 -21.79 -7.22 -12.66
CA ARG A 579 -22.76 -6.64 -11.73
C ARG A 579 -24.01 -6.23 -12.49
N SER A 580 -25.12 -6.95 -12.25
CA SER A 580 -26.40 -6.77 -12.95
C SER A 580 -27.24 -5.61 -12.42
#